data_AF-A0A969S3N1-F1
#
_entry.id   AF-A0A969S3N1-F1
#
_cell.length_a   1.000
_cell.length_b   1.000
_cell.length_c   1.000
_cell.angle_alpha   90.00
_cell.angle_beta   90.00
_cell.angle_gamma   90.00
#
_symmetry.space_group_name_H-M   'P 1'
#
loop_
_entity.id
_entity.type
_entity.pdbx_description
1 polymer ?
#
loop_
_entity_poly.entity_id
_entity_poly.type
_entity_poly.pdbx_seq_one_letter_code
_entity_poly.pdbx_strand_id
1 'polypeptide(L)'
;MFQSTSFQPTHCLVSRTRQVAVQLITTPQGAELLTETEWQQGLRAAFLMHPKRGFFCHGVQVIGFRLEPMVSDQATTSLAVAHANFSGNFSGNSPNTSIEAFEAC
;
A
#
# COMPACT_ATOMS: atom_id res chain seq x y z
N MET A 1 -5.73 -9.37 22.52
CA MET A 1 -5.22 -8.00 22.29
C MET A 1 -4.66 -7.99 20.89
N PHE A 2 -5.37 -7.36 19.94
CA PHE A 2 -5.08 -7.38 18.50
C PHE A 2 -3.82 -6.55 18.22
N GLN A 3 -2.70 -7.21 17.92
CA GLN A 3 -2.18 -7.51 16.57
C GLN A 3 -1.61 -6.25 15.86
N SER A 4 -0.27 -6.18 15.85
CA SER A 4 0.64 -5.45 14.94
C SER A 4 0.33 -3.98 14.63
N THR A 5 1.02 -3.08 15.33
CA THR A 5 0.94 -1.61 15.27
C THR A 5 1.55 -0.99 14.00
N SER A 6 1.40 -1.60 12.84
CA SER A 6 2.02 -1.12 11.60
C SER A 6 1.07 -1.24 10.41
N PHE A 7 1.08 -0.23 9.55
CA PHE A 7 0.40 -0.26 8.27
C PHE A 7 0.86 -1.48 7.46
N GLN A 8 -0.08 -2.30 7.00
CA GLN A 8 0.17 -3.50 6.21
C GLN A 8 -0.45 -3.32 4.82
N PRO A 9 0.32 -2.78 3.85
CA PRO A 9 -0.19 -2.63 2.51
C PRO A 9 -0.38 -4.01 1.86
N THR A 10 -1.54 -4.21 1.25
CA THR A 10 -1.89 -5.48 0.58
C THR A 10 -1.88 -5.34 -0.93
N HIS A 11 -2.09 -4.12 -1.43
CA HIS A 11 -2.20 -3.83 -2.86
C HIS A 11 -1.48 -2.53 -3.20
N CYS A 12 -1.12 -2.38 -4.46
CA CYS A 12 -0.68 -1.13 -5.03
C CYS A 12 -1.81 -0.55 -5.88
N LEU A 13 -2.23 0.67 -5.57
CA LEU A 13 -3.11 1.45 -6.42
C LEU A 13 -2.26 2.13 -7.50
N VAL A 14 -2.41 1.67 -8.73
CA VAL A 14 -1.61 2.12 -9.87
C VAL A 14 -2.42 3.01 -10.79
N SER A 15 -1.93 4.21 -11.06
CA SER A 15 -2.41 5.12 -12.08
C SER A 15 -1.42 5.20 -13.25
N ARG A 16 -1.65 6.10 -14.21
CA ARG A 16 -0.71 6.32 -15.33
C ARG A 16 0.65 6.86 -14.88
N THR A 17 0.67 7.65 -13.80
CA THR A 17 1.83 8.44 -13.39
C THR A 17 2.38 8.02 -12.04
N ARG A 18 1.62 7.25 -11.24
CA ARG A 18 1.96 6.94 -9.85
C ARG A 18 1.50 5.55 -9.44
N GLN A 19 2.19 5.05 -8.42
CA GLN A 19 1.90 3.81 -7.73
C GLN A 19 1.89 4.11 -6.24
N VAL A 20 0.83 3.71 -5.53
CA VAL A 20 0.66 3.99 -4.11
C VAL A 20 0.31 2.71 -3.39
N ALA A 21 1.06 2.39 -2.34
CA ALA A 21 0.77 1.25 -1.49
C ALA A 21 -0.51 1.53 -0.68
N VAL A 22 -1.48 0.63 -0.77
CA VAL A 22 -2.77 0.73 -0.09
C VAL A 22 -3.10 -0.56 0.64
N GLN A 23 -3.72 -0.42 1.79
CA GLN A 23 -4.40 -1.49 2.48
C GLN A 23 -5.82 -1.59 1.94
N LEU A 24 -6.11 -2.70 1.26
CA LEU A 24 -7.45 -3.02 0.81
C LEU A 24 -8.27 -3.63 1.96
N ILE A 25 -9.39 -3.01 2.29
CA ILE A 25 -10.36 -3.47 3.29
C ILE A 25 -11.69 -3.76 2.59
N THR A 26 -12.12 -5.02 2.61
CA THR A 26 -13.40 -5.42 2.01
C THR A 26 -14.57 -4.97 2.90
N THR A 27 -15.56 -4.32 2.30
CA THR A 27 -16.79 -3.88 2.98
C THR A 27 -18.04 -4.40 2.24
N PRO A 28 -19.24 -4.35 2.84
CA PRO A 28 -20.45 -4.83 2.17
C PRO A 28 -20.79 -4.09 0.86
N GLN A 29 -20.28 -2.86 0.70
CA GLN A 29 -20.55 -2.01 -0.45
C GLN A 29 -19.46 -2.13 -1.53
N GLY A 30 -18.28 -2.64 -1.20
CA GLY A 30 -17.13 -2.70 -2.11
C GLY A 30 -15.83 -2.97 -1.34
N ALA A 31 -14.79 -2.22 -1.66
CA ALA A 31 -13.54 -2.22 -0.93
C ALA A 31 -13.10 -0.78 -0.67
N GLU A 32 -12.67 -0.51 0.56
CA GLU A 32 -12.02 0.74 0.94
C GLU A 32 -10.51 0.58 0.75
N LEU A 33 -9.86 1.59 0.21
CA LEU A 33 -8.42 1.60 -0.05
C LEU A 33 -7.78 2.64 0.86
N LEU A 34 -7.17 2.20 1.96
CA LEU A 34 -6.47 3.08 2.87
C LEU A 34 -5.01 3.21 2.44
N THR A 35 -4.56 4.43 2.27
CA THR A 35 -3.15 4.79 2.24
C THR A 35 -2.56 4.77 3.64
N GLU A 36 -1.22 4.75 3.73
CA GLU A 36 -0.53 4.84 5.01
C GLU A 36 -0.90 6.11 5.79
N THR A 37 -0.99 7.25 5.10
CA THR A 37 -1.35 8.53 5.71
C THR A 37 -2.75 8.49 6.33
N GLU A 38 -3.73 7.98 5.59
CA GLU A 38 -5.11 7.86 6.09
C GLU A 38 -5.20 6.91 7.29
N TRP A 39 -4.44 5.81 7.25
CA TRP A 39 -4.36 4.86 8.36
C TRP A 39 -3.72 5.50 9.62
N GLN A 40 -2.61 6.22 9.46
CA GLN A 40 -1.91 6.90 10.54
C GLN A 40 -2.78 8.00 11.18
N GLN A 41 -3.56 8.71 10.37
CA GLN A 41 -4.43 9.79 10.83
C GLN A 41 -5.80 9.30 11.32
N GLY A 42 -6.12 8.01 11.16
CA GLY A 42 -7.43 7.44 11.51
C GLY A 42 -8.56 8.03 10.66
N LEU A 43 -8.25 8.46 9.44
CA LEU A 43 -9.23 9.03 8.51
C LEU A 43 -9.97 7.92 7.75
N ARG A 44 -11.10 8.29 7.15
CA ARG A 44 -11.79 7.42 6.21
C ARG A 44 -10.99 7.35 4.90
N ALA A 45 -11.03 6.20 4.25
CA ALA A 45 -10.46 6.04 2.91
C ALA A 45 -11.08 7.04 1.93
N ALA A 46 -10.25 7.83 1.27
CA ALA A 46 -10.65 8.66 0.14
C ALA A 46 -11.06 7.80 -1.05
N PHE A 47 -10.40 6.65 -1.23
CA PHE A 47 -10.63 5.76 -2.36
C PHE A 47 -11.51 4.56 -2.01
N LEU A 48 -12.51 4.34 -2.87
CA LEU A 48 -13.40 3.20 -2.84
C LEU A 48 -13.32 2.46 -4.18
N MET A 49 -13.29 1.13 -4.10
CA MET A 49 -13.35 0.25 -5.25
C MET A 49 -14.63 -0.57 -5.20
N HIS A 50 -15.47 -0.41 -6.22
CA HIS A 50 -16.68 -1.20 -6.40
C HIS A 50 -16.48 -2.19 -7.54
N PRO A 51 -16.67 -3.51 -7.33
CA PRO A 51 -16.40 -4.53 -8.35
C PRO A 51 -17.11 -4.30 -9.70
N LYS A 52 -18.31 -3.70 -9.68
CA LYS A 52 -19.11 -3.43 -10.90
C LYS A 52 -19.07 -1.97 -11.35
N ARG A 53 -18.68 -1.04 -10.47
CA ARG A 53 -18.72 0.41 -10.76
C ARG A 53 -17.32 1.03 -10.91
N GLY A 54 -16.26 0.29 -10.64
CA GLY A 54 -14.88 0.79 -10.73
C GLY A 54 -14.47 1.59 -9.50
N PHE A 55 -13.56 2.55 -9.69
CA PHE A 55 -12.94 3.32 -8.62
C PHE A 55 -13.65 4.65 -8.38
N PHE A 56 -13.69 5.07 -7.13
CA PHE A 56 -14.25 6.34 -6.69
C PHE A 56 -13.27 7.01 -5.74
N CYS A 57 -13.03 8.31 -5.90
CA CYS A 57 -12.33 9.14 -4.93
C CYS A 57 -13.32 10.18 -4.39
N HIS A 58 -13.53 10.24 -3.07
CA HIS A 58 -14.49 11.14 -2.42
C HIS A 58 -15.90 11.14 -3.05
N GLY A 59 -16.36 9.98 -3.53
CA GLY A 59 -17.67 9.81 -4.17
C GLY A 59 -17.72 10.15 -5.67
N VAL A 60 -16.62 10.65 -6.26
CA VAL A 60 -16.48 10.90 -7.71
C VAL A 60 -15.87 9.68 -8.38
N GLN A 61 -16.49 9.20 -9.45
CA GLN A 61 -15.96 8.06 -10.21
C GLN A 61 -14.68 8.46 -10.95
N VAL A 62 -13.61 7.69 -10.77
CA VAL A 62 -12.31 7.91 -11.39
C VAL A 62 -11.90 6.74 -12.28
N ILE A 63 -11.22 7.05 -13.38
CA ILE A 63 -10.77 6.07 -14.38
C ILE A 63 -9.25 6.02 -14.47
N GLY A 64 -8.72 4.95 -15.05
CA GLY A 64 -7.28 4.79 -15.24
C GLY A 64 -6.51 4.36 -13.99
N PHE A 65 -7.23 3.99 -12.93
CA PHE A 65 -6.68 3.33 -11.75
C PHE A 65 -6.91 1.82 -11.86
N ARG A 66 -5.94 1.05 -11.35
CA ARG A 66 -6.04 -0.40 -11.18
C ARG A 66 -5.39 -0.80 -9.86
N LEU A 67 -5.85 -1.91 -9.29
CA LEU A 67 -5.24 -2.52 -8.12
C LEU A 67 -4.37 -3.67 -8.57
N GLU A 68 -3.12 -3.65 -8.12
CA GLU A 68 -2.18 -4.76 -8.29
C GLU A 68 -1.90 -5.36 -6.91
N PRO A 69 -2.03 -6.68 -6.72
CA PRO A 69 -1.68 -7.32 -5.46
C PRO A 69 -0.19 -7.11 -5.18
N MET A 70 0.15 -6.74 -3.94
CA MET A 70 1.55 -6.78 -3.52
C MET A 70 1.87 -8.24 -3.22
N VAL A 71 2.74 -8.85 -4.01
CA VAL A 71 3.25 -10.19 -3.72
C VAL A 71 3.98 -10.08 -2.39
N SER A 72 3.36 -10.54 -1.31
CA SER A 72 4.05 -10.74 -0.05
C SER A 72 5.04 -11.87 -0.29
N ASP A 73 6.32 -11.53 -0.40
CA ASP A 73 7.44 -12.48 -0.39
C ASP A 73 7.61 -13.10 1.03
N GLN A 74 6.50 -13.56 1.62
CA GLN A 74 6.48 -14.35 2.85
C GLN A 74 6.20 -15.81 2.49
N ALA A 75 7.08 -16.37 1.67
CA ALA A 75 7.29 -17.82 1.57
C ALA A 75 8.69 -18.15 1.01
N THR A 76 9.72 -17.36 1.31
CA THR A 76 11.10 -17.87 1.22
C THR A 76 11.40 -18.67 2.48
N THR A 77 10.93 -19.92 2.50
CA THR A 77 11.39 -20.93 3.45
C THR A 77 12.89 -21.09 3.27
N SER A 78 13.66 -20.54 4.20
CA SER A 78 15.10 -20.68 4.32
C SER A 78 15.50 -22.16 4.37
N LEU A 79 15.92 -22.71 3.22
CA LEU A 79 16.89 -23.80 3.18
C LEU A 79 18.26 -23.16 2.93
N ALA A 80 18.74 -22.39 3.91
CA ALA A 80 20.10 -21.89 3.92
C ALA A 80 21.03 -23.03 4.34
N VAL A 81 21.60 -23.73 3.34
CA VAL A 81 22.88 -24.41 3.53
C VAL A 81 23.91 -23.31 3.72
N ALA A 82 24.43 -23.24 4.95
CA ALA A 82 25.45 -22.29 5.34
C ALA A 82 26.69 -22.42 4.44
N HIS A 83 27.22 -21.29 3.96
CA HIS A 83 28.67 -21.05 3.89
C HIS A 83 29.02 -19.59 3.56
N ALA A 84 29.65 -18.96 4.57
CA ALA A 84 30.77 -18.03 4.54
C ALA A 84 30.63 -16.55 4.05
N ASN A 85 30.85 -15.65 5.03
CA ASN A 85 31.70 -14.45 5.02
C ASN A 85 31.60 -13.43 3.87
N PHE A 86 31.07 -12.23 4.18
CA PHE A 86 31.69 -10.98 3.72
C PHE A 86 31.29 -9.79 4.62
N SER A 87 32.28 -9.15 5.25
CA SER A 87 32.13 -7.90 6.00
C SER A 87 32.01 -6.71 5.04
N GLY A 88 31.01 -5.86 5.21
CA GLY A 88 30.86 -4.63 4.43
C GLY A 88 29.91 -3.65 5.10
N ASN A 89 30.49 -2.60 5.70
CA ASN A 89 29.84 -1.48 6.37
C ASN A 89 29.19 -0.57 5.30
N PHE A 90 27.88 -0.27 5.38
CA PHE A 90 27.27 0.78 4.57
C PHE A 90 26.33 1.65 5.41
N SER A 91 26.81 2.85 5.71
CA SER A 91 26.06 3.97 6.27
C SER A 91 25.54 4.81 5.11
N GLY A 92 24.22 5.02 5.02
CA GLY A 92 23.60 5.82 3.96
C GLY A 92 22.42 6.62 4.50
N ASN A 93 22.59 7.93 4.55
CA ASN A 93 21.64 8.95 5.00
C ASN A 93 20.64 9.38 3.90
N SER A 94 19.41 9.68 4.33
CA SER A 94 18.45 10.69 3.77
C SER A 94 17.77 10.41 2.41
N PRO A 95 16.77 11.23 2.00
CA PRO A 95 15.46 11.48 2.63
C PRO A 95 14.32 11.26 1.60
N ASN A 96 13.17 10.69 1.96
CA ASN A 96 12.04 10.57 1.02
C ASN A 96 10.91 11.54 1.32
N THR A 97 11.06 12.74 0.77
CA THR A 97 10.00 13.71 0.43
C THR A 97 9.11 13.10 -0.66
N SER A 98 8.04 12.39 -0.30
CA SER A 98 7.06 11.87 -1.28
C SER A 98 5.60 11.97 -0.81
N ILE A 99 5.31 12.74 0.24
CA ILE A 99 4.00 12.76 0.90
C ILE A 99 3.04 13.83 0.32
N GLU A 100 3.52 14.89 -0.34
CA GLU A 100 2.70 16.09 -0.59
C GLU A 100 1.80 16.08 -1.84
N ALA A 101 1.45 14.92 -2.40
CA ALA A 101 0.72 14.92 -3.67
C ALA A 101 -0.49 14.01 -3.74
N PHE A 102 -0.94 13.46 -2.62
CA PHE A 102 -2.26 12.81 -2.52
C PHE A 102 -3.36 13.76 -2.01
N GLU A 103 -3.01 14.94 -1.47
CA GLU A 103 -3.93 15.96 -0.92
C GLU A 103 -4.88 16.64 -1.94
N ALA A 104 -4.85 16.21 -3.20
CA ALA A 104 -5.79 16.68 -4.23
C ALA A 104 -6.95 15.71 -4.49
N CYS A 105 -6.92 14.56 -3.81
CA CYS A 105 -8.09 13.81 -3.40
C CYS A 105 -8.26 14.15 -1.90
#